data_AF-A0A7V9DVN8-F1
#
_entry.id   AF-A0A7V9DVN8-F1
#
_cell.length_a   1.000
_cell.length_b   1.000
_cell.length_c   1.000
_cell.angle_alpha   90.00
_cell.angle_beta   90.00
_cell.angle_gamma   90.00
#
_symmetry.space_group_name_H-M   'P 1'
#
loop_
_entity.id
_entity.type
_entity.pdbx_description
1 polymer ?
#
loop_
_entity_poly.entity_id
_entity_poly.type
_entity_poly.pdbx_seq_one_letter_code
_entity_poly.pdbx_strand_id
1 'polypeptide(L)' 'NLAEYKRRQAAPGVKVTLKSFGRDRRYPIVNRFRDSGAALPKPDTSLVVTSGATSEAYDL' A
#
# COMPACT_ATOMS: atom_id res chain seq x y z
N ASN A 1 -9.24 -2.39 -7.48
CA ASN A 1 -8.26 -2.14 -8.57
C ASN A 1 -8.90 -2.44 -9.94
N LEU A 2 -9.80 -1.57 -10.42
CA LEU A 2 -10.59 -1.79 -11.65
C LEU A 2 -9.86 -1.40 -12.94
N ALA A 3 -8.82 -0.58 -12.84
CA ALA A 3 -8.15 0.04 -13.99
C ALA A 3 -7.01 -0.80 -14.58
N GLU A 4 -6.81 -2.03 -14.12
CA GLU A 4 -5.69 -2.87 -14.57
C GLU A 4 -5.76 -3.18 -16.08
N TYR A 5 -6.96 -3.42 -16.62
CA TYR A 5 -7.13 -3.68 -18.04
C TYR A 5 -6.66 -2.51 -18.91
N LYS A 6 -6.99 -1.26 -18.51
CA LYS A 6 -6.58 -0.04 -19.24
C LYS A 6 -5.07 0.16 -19.16
N ARG A 7 -4.44 -0.07 -18.00
CA ARG A 7 -2.99 0.09 -17.84
C ARG A 7 -2.19 -0.89 -18.68
N ARG A 8 -2.69 -2.11 -18.91
CA ARG A 8 -2.02 -3.10 -19.76
C ARG A 8 -2.07 -2.77 -21.25
N GLN A 9 -3.05 -1.98 -21.67
CA GLN A 9 -3.17 -1.50 -23.05
C GLN A 9 -2.42 -0.18 -23.29
N ALA A 10 -2.01 0.52 -22.23
CA ALA A 10 -1.25 1.76 -22.36
C ALA A 10 0.16 1.48 -22.92
N ALA A 11 0.72 2.46 -23.65
CA ALA A 11 2.07 2.37 -24.16
C ALA A 11 3.11 2.25 -23.01
N PRO A 12 4.22 1.53 -23.22
CA PRO A 12 5.33 1.53 -22.27
C PRO A 12 5.87 2.95 -22.04
N GLY A 13 6.17 3.29 -20.78
CA GLY A 13 6.75 4.58 -20.38
C GLY A 13 7.98 4.42 -19.50
N VAL A 14 8.74 5.51 -19.31
CA VAL A 14 9.97 5.52 -18.50
C VAL A 14 9.66 5.43 -17.01
N LYS A 15 10.43 4.63 -16.27
CA LYS A 15 10.28 4.46 -14.80
C LYS A 15 10.96 5.61 -14.05
N VAL A 16 10.17 6.38 -13.29
CA VAL A 16 10.66 7.48 -12.42
C VAL A 16 10.62 7.10 -10.93
N THR A 17 9.62 6.34 -10.50
CA THR A 17 9.44 5.96 -9.08
C THR A 17 9.87 4.53 -8.79
N LEU A 18 10.18 4.25 -7.52
CA LEU A 18 10.64 2.92 -7.06
C LEU A 18 9.65 1.79 -7.42
N LYS A 19 8.35 2.08 -7.34
CA LYS A 19 7.26 1.13 -7.60
C LYS A 19 6.24 1.75 -8.56
N SER A 20 6.60 1.82 -9.83
CA SER A 20 5.72 2.33 -10.89
C SER A 20 4.70 1.27 -11.34
N PHE A 21 3.59 1.73 -11.94
CA PHE A 21 2.65 0.84 -12.62
C PHE A 21 3.22 0.45 -13.98
N GLY A 22 3.70 -0.79 -14.08
CA GLY A 22 4.43 -1.29 -15.23
C GLY A 22 4.85 -2.72 -15.00
N ARG A 23 6.15 -3.00 -14.93
CA ARG A 23 6.65 -4.33 -14.50
C ARG A 23 6.44 -4.56 -13.01
N ASP A 24 6.64 -3.53 -12.18
CA ASP A 24 6.76 -3.70 -10.73
C ASP A 24 5.42 -3.82 -10.00
N ARG A 25 4.35 -3.27 -10.57
CA ARG A 25 2.99 -3.29 -9.98
C ARG A 25 1.93 -3.79 -10.95
N ARG A 26 1.98 -5.08 -11.26
CA ARG A 26 0.94 -5.77 -12.05
C ARG A 26 -0.04 -6.47 -11.14
N TYR A 27 -1.31 -6.10 -11.26
CA TYR A 27 -2.39 -6.81 -10.57
C TYR A 27 -3.06 -7.78 -11.54
N PRO A 28 -3.80 -8.79 -11.05
CA PRO A 28 -4.63 -9.62 -11.92
C PRO A 28 -5.72 -8.75 -12.59
N ILE A 29 -6.01 -9.03 -13.87
CA ILE A 29 -7.04 -8.32 -14.65
C ILE A 29 -8.42 -8.53 -14.01
N VAL A 30 -8.74 -9.78 -13.69
CA VAL A 30 -9.93 -10.15 -12.92
C VAL A 30 -9.53 -10.21 -11.46
N ASN A 31 -10.02 -9.26 -10.65
CA ASN A 31 -9.80 -9.21 -9.22
C ASN A 31 -11.10 -8.87 -8.50
N ARG A 32 -11.55 -9.72 -7.58
CA ARG A 32 -12.76 -9.51 -6.78
C ARG A 32 -12.52 -8.71 -5.50
N PHE A 33 -11.27 -8.46 -5.11
CA PHE A 33 -10.97 -7.59 -3.97
C PHE A 33 -11.49 -6.17 -4.23
N ARG A 34 -12.31 -5.68 -3.30
CA ARG A 34 -12.85 -4.33 -3.27
C ARG A 34 -12.42 -3.69 -1.96
N ASP A 35 -11.82 -2.51 -2.07
CA ASP A 35 -11.68 -1.64 -0.93
C ASP A 35 -13.03 -0.95 -0.75
N SER A 36 -13.66 -1.13 0.41
CA SER A 36 -14.96 -0.54 0.71
C SER A 36 -14.86 0.96 0.98
N GLY A 37 -13.64 1.49 1.16
CA GLY A 37 -13.42 2.87 1.55
C GLY A 37 -13.98 3.22 2.93
N ALA A 38 -14.39 2.20 3.70
CA ALA A 38 -14.82 2.38 5.08
C ALA A 38 -13.64 2.89 5.92
N ALA A 39 -13.94 3.73 6.92
CA ALA A 39 -12.94 4.15 7.87
C ALA A 39 -12.28 2.94 8.53
N LEU A 40 -10.96 3.01 8.74
CA LEU A 40 -10.23 1.98 9.47
C LEU A 40 -10.91 1.74 10.83
N PRO A 41 -11.10 0.49 11.26
CA PRO A 41 -11.58 0.22 12.60
C PRO A 41 -10.62 0.88 13.60
N LYS A 42 -11.17 1.44 14.70
CA LYS A 42 -10.33 1.99 15.77
C LYS A 42 -9.35 0.89 16.21
N PRO A 43 -8.04 1.19 16.30
CA PRO A 43 -7.07 0.21 16.73
C PRO A 43 -7.44 -0.25 18.13
N ASP A 44 -7.53 -1.56 18.33
CA ASP A 44 -7.77 -2.12 19.64
C ASP A 44 -6.51 -1.96 20.50
N THR A 45 -6.52 -0.97 21.38
CA THR A 45 -5.39 -0.61 22.24
C THR A 45 -5.11 -1.68 23.29
N SER A 46 -6.03 -2.63 23.52
CA SER A 46 -5.82 -3.75 24.44
C SER A 46 -4.85 -4.80 23.88
N LEU A 47 -4.65 -4.83 22.56
CA LEU A 47 -3.70 -5.71 21.88
C LEU A 47 -2.26 -5.19 21.94
N VAL A 48 -2.07 -3.92 22.32
CA VAL A 48 -0.76 -3.33 22.59
C VAL A 48 -0.36 -3.65 24.03
N VAL A 49 -0.12 -4.92 24.32
CA VAL A 49 0.53 -5.36 25.56
C VAL A 49 2.03 -5.14 25.41
N THR A 50 2.49 -4.00 25.93
CA THR A 50 3.86 -3.65 26.35
C THR A 50 5.03 -4.42 25.71
N SER A 51 5.60 -3.86 24.63
CA SER A 51 7.04 -3.98 24.39
C SER A 51 7.70 -2.68 24.83
N GLY A 52 8.10 -2.62 26.09
CA GLY A 52 8.99 -1.57 26.56
C GLY A 52 10.32 -1.65 25.81
N ALA A 53 10.65 -0.61 25.06
CA ALA A 53 12.01 -0.30 24.65
C ALA A 53 12.09 1.22 24.44
N THR A 54 12.67 1.88 25.44
CA THR A 54 13.17 3.25 25.42
C THR A 54 14.09 3.47 24.21
N SER A 55 13.82 4.49 23.40
CA SER A 55 14.82 5.04 22.48
C SER A 55 15.07 6.49 22.85
N GLU A 56 16.32 6.73 23.21
CA GLU A 56 16.86 7.90 23.89
C GLU A 56 16.65 9.22 23.15
N ALA A 57 16.71 10.28 23.95
CA ALA A 57 16.71 11.67 23.54
C ALA A 57 17.81 11.96 22.50
N TYR A 58 17.47 12.73 21.47
CA TYR A 58 18.47 13.41 20.64
C TYR A 58 18.57 14.86 21.12
N ASP A 59 19.65 15.15 21.85
CA ASP A 59 20.17 16.51 22.05
C ASP A 59 20.95 16.95 20.79
N LEU A 60 20.62 18.14 20.29
CA LEU A 60 21.47 19.01 19.45
C LEU A 60 21.36 20.45 19.98
#